data_AF-A0A6C0EGF7-F1
#
_entry.id   AF-A0A6C0EGF7-F1
#
_cell.length_a   1.000
_cell.length_b   1.000
_cell.length_c   1.000
_cell.angle_alpha   90.00
_cell.angle_beta   90.00
_cell.angle_gamma   90.00
#
_symmetry.space_group_name_H-M   'P 1'
#
loop_
_entity.id
_entity.type
_entity.pdbx_description
1 polymer ?
#
loop_
_entity_poly.entity_id
_entity_poly.type
_entity_poly.pdbx_seq_one_letter_code
_entity_poly.pdbx_strand_id
1 'polypeptide(L)'
;MKMIQVEGNVNFYEELKKQLNDCKNEIITTIEDGIDIDNTTISDKENMINTVQDDNYTGRCLITNEKLKEGYVTMLCNHSFNYIPLFNDLCHHKKTLYLETQMLKTNEIRCPYCRNKQSVLLPYYECMGVPKISGINYIKRVGMFVGNCQYDELKNKIISKHWYSSLKTKLFEDSDPNMICSNIVSVLKEDDKCYCSDHKKKAKSLFYKNKKYEEKKKLQIQKQAEKQNSSQLYSENIIIDMNLCNVILVSGKNKGLQCSQKPYSNEKCKRHYNLQIKTDLLKITEEVEVPVEVPVEVKVNSNNQLNISDGNKYKKNPSKFMQNYINYTTKNPQNLCKIT
;
A
#
# COMPACT_ATOMS: atom_id res chain seq x y z
N MET A 1 61.56 20.87 -5.05
CA MET A 1 60.15 21.34 -4.95
C MET A 1 60.19 22.86 -4.96
N LYS A 2 59.68 23.55 -6.00
CA LYS A 2 59.69 25.02 -6.02
C LYS A 2 58.62 25.53 -5.06
N MET A 3 58.99 26.37 -4.09
CA MET A 3 58.01 27.15 -3.33
C MET A 3 57.52 28.29 -4.22
N ILE A 4 56.20 28.45 -4.30
CA ILE A 4 55.58 29.62 -4.94
C ILE A 4 55.56 30.71 -3.88
N GLN A 5 56.39 31.74 -4.06
CA GLN A 5 56.27 32.98 -3.31
C GLN A 5 55.07 33.74 -3.89
N VAL A 6 54.03 33.92 -3.08
CA VAL A 6 52.87 34.75 -3.44
C VAL A 6 53.20 36.18 -3.02
N GLU A 7 53.70 36.98 -3.96
CA GLU A 7 53.88 38.42 -3.76
C GLU A 7 52.51 39.10 -3.75
N GLY A 8 52.32 40.05 -2.82
CA GLY A 8 51.13 40.91 -2.77
C GLY A 8 50.44 40.98 -1.42
N ASN A 9 50.87 41.95 -0.58
CA ASN A 9 50.07 42.44 0.55
C ASN A 9 48.92 43.34 0.04
N VAL A 10 48.07 42.82 -0.84
CA VAL A 10 46.92 43.56 -1.38
C VAL A 10 45.80 43.52 -0.35
N ASN A 11 45.55 44.65 0.31
CA ASN A 11 44.40 44.79 1.21
C ASN A 11 43.11 44.86 0.37
N PHE A 12 42.47 43.71 0.17
CA PHE A 12 41.24 43.55 -0.61
C PHE A 12 40.11 44.54 -0.21
N TYR A 13 40.07 44.98 1.05
CA TYR A 13 39.10 45.97 1.52
C TYR A 13 39.42 47.41 1.09
N GLU A 14 40.68 47.74 0.77
CA GLU A 14 41.06 49.04 0.21
C GLU A 14 40.79 49.08 -1.29
N GLU A 15 41.08 47.99 -2.01
CA GLU A 15 40.74 47.81 -3.43
C GLU A 15 39.22 48.01 -3.66
N LEU A 16 38.38 47.36 -2.84
CA LEU A 16 36.92 47.52 -2.88
C LEU A 16 36.44 48.94 -2.52
N LYS A 17 37.06 49.58 -1.53
CA LYS A 17 36.72 50.97 -1.16
C LYS A 17 37.08 51.95 -2.26
N LYS A 18 38.18 51.72 -2.97
CA LYS A 18 38.60 52.53 -4.12
C LYS A 18 37.58 52.44 -5.25
N GLN A 19 37.23 51.22 -5.67
CA GLN A 19 36.19 50.98 -6.70
C GLN A 19 34.83 51.63 -6.33
N LEU A 20 34.43 51.59 -5.06
CA LEU A 20 33.21 52.23 -4.57
C LEU A 20 33.24 53.76 -4.57
N ASN A 21 34.43 54.38 -4.56
CA ASN A 21 34.58 55.83 -4.67
C ASN A 21 34.69 56.26 -6.13
N ASP A 22 35.44 55.50 -6.95
CA ASP A 22 35.59 55.77 -8.38
C ASP A 22 34.21 55.76 -9.08
N CYS A 23 33.36 54.76 -8.80
CA CYS A 23 31.97 54.71 -9.30
C CYS A 23 31.07 55.87 -8.84
N LYS A 24 31.34 56.51 -7.69
CA LYS A 24 30.57 57.69 -7.26
C LYS A 24 30.94 58.94 -8.04
N ASN A 25 32.22 59.06 -8.38
CA ASN A 25 32.74 60.22 -9.09
C ASN A 25 32.22 60.25 -10.54
N GLU A 26 32.17 59.08 -11.23
CA GLU A 26 31.54 58.99 -12.56
C GLU A 26 30.07 59.47 -12.53
N ILE A 27 29.29 59.00 -11.54
CA ILE A 27 27.87 59.39 -11.39
C ILE A 27 27.73 60.92 -11.22
N ILE A 28 28.60 61.56 -10.42
CA ILE A 28 28.58 63.02 -10.23
C ILE A 28 28.88 63.72 -11.55
N THR A 29 29.95 63.34 -12.27
CA THR A 29 30.29 63.97 -13.56
C THR A 29 29.18 63.83 -14.61
N THR A 30 28.43 62.71 -14.63
CA THR A 30 27.28 62.56 -15.56
C THR A 30 26.05 63.42 -15.23
N ILE A 31 26.06 64.16 -14.11
CA ILE A 31 24.98 65.09 -13.72
C ILE A 31 25.33 66.54 -14.12
N GLU A 32 26.61 66.89 -14.19
CA GLU A 32 27.08 68.26 -14.44
C GLU A 32 26.94 68.67 -15.93
N ASP A 33 27.07 67.72 -16.86
CA ASP A 33 27.00 67.95 -18.33
C ASP A 33 25.57 68.20 -18.90
N GLY A 34 24.53 68.44 -18.07
CA GLY A 34 23.14 68.37 -18.55
C GLY A 34 22.04 69.20 -17.89
N ILE A 35 22.28 69.95 -16.81
CA ILE A 35 21.22 70.75 -16.16
C ILE A 35 21.73 72.10 -15.64
N ASP A 36 21.31 73.19 -16.27
CA ASP A 36 21.33 74.52 -15.64
C ASP A 36 20.36 74.52 -14.44
N ILE A 37 20.90 74.61 -13.23
CA ILE A 37 20.12 74.79 -11.99
C ILE A 37 20.58 76.08 -11.33
N ASP A 38 19.69 77.07 -11.28
CA ASP A 38 19.94 78.35 -10.58
C ASP A 38 20.38 78.15 -9.13
N ASN A 39 21.36 78.95 -8.72
CA ASN A 39 22.05 78.90 -7.42
C ASN A 39 21.08 78.99 -6.22
N THR A 40 20.55 77.85 -5.80
CA THR A 40 19.73 77.73 -4.59
C THR A 40 20.64 77.34 -3.42
N THR A 41 20.79 78.24 -2.45
CA THR A 41 21.84 78.21 -1.43
C THR A 41 21.91 76.91 -0.62
N ILE A 42 23.13 76.37 -0.52
CA ILE A 42 23.46 75.20 0.31
C ILE A 42 23.75 75.68 1.73
N SER A 43 22.74 75.64 2.60
CA SER A 43 22.87 75.93 4.04
C SER A 43 22.06 74.99 4.94
N ASP A 44 20.83 74.62 4.55
CA ASP A 44 19.85 74.02 5.48
C ASP A 44 19.47 72.55 5.16
N LYS A 45 20.28 71.82 4.38
CA LYS A 45 19.97 70.45 3.92
C LYS A 45 20.64 69.29 4.68
N GLU A 46 21.27 69.55 5.82
CA GLU A 46 21.97 68.50 6.60
C GLU A 46 21.07 67.66 7.54
N ASN A 47 19.75 67.87 7.57
CA ASN A 47 18.84 67.23 8.54
C ASN A 47 17.66 66.41 7.93
N MET A 48 17.88 65.73 6.79
CA MET A 48 16.92 64.74 6.25
C MET A 48 17.53 63.36 5.90
N ILE A 49 18.63 62.96 6.55
CA ILE A 49 19.18 61.60 6.44
C ILE A 49 19.14 60.89 7.80
N ASN A 50 17.94 60.47 8.24
CA ASN A 50 17.78 59.47 9.31
C ASN A 50 16.38 58.81 9.37
N THR A 51 15.82 58.44 8.21
CA THR A 51 14.67 57.49 8.13
C THR A 51 14.61 56.80 6.77
N VAL A 52 15.68 56.09 6.39
CA VAL A 52 15.60 55.11 5.29
C VAL A 52 14.81 53.91 5.82
N GLN A 53 13.49 53.91 5.59
CA GLN A 53 12.64 52.74 5.86
C GLN A 53 12.97 51.66 4.81
N ASP A 54 13.29 50.46 5.29
CA ASP A 54 13.95 49.39 4.51
C ASP A 54 12.96 48.56 3.64
N ASP A 55 11.97 49.25 3.06
CA ASP A 55 10.77 48.64 2.48
C ASP A 55 11.00 48.00 1.10
N ASN A 56 12.20 48.18 0.51
CA ASN A 56 12.46 47.96 -0.92
C ASN A 56 12.63 46.50 -1.37
N TYR A 57 12.61 45.55 -0.44
CA TYR A 57 12.60 44.10 -0.73
C TYR A 57 11.20 43.50 -0.88
N THR A 58 10.14 44.24 -0.53
CA THR A 58 8.74 43.78 -0.60
C THR A 58 8.23 43.69 -2.04
N GLY A 59 8.60 42.62 -2.73
CA GLY A 59 8.17 42.35 -4.12
C GLY A 59 9.29 41.98 -5.10
N ARG A 60 10.49 41.63 -4.61
CA ARG A 60 11.60 41.13 -5.44
C ARG A 60 11.85 39.63 -5.24
N CYS A 61 12.37 38.96 -6.26
CA CYS A 61 12.77 37.56 -6.23
C CYS A 61 14.17 37.40 -5.64
N LEU A 62 14.33 36.71 -4.50
CA LEU A 62 15.61 36.55 -3.80
C LEU A 62 16.62 35.55 -4.46
N ILE A 63 16.45 35.29 -5.76
CA ILE A 63 17.42 34.54 -6.61
C ILE A 63 17.91 35.42 -7.77
N THR A 64 17.01 36.23 -8.37
CA THR A 64 17.30 37.02 -9.57
C THR A 64 17.28 38.53 -9.34
N ASN A 65 16.88 39.00 -8.16
CA ASN A 65 16.63 40.40 -7.78
C ASN A 65 15.64 41.17 -8.68
N GLU A 66 15.05 40.51 -9.68
CA GLU A 66 13.90 40.97 -10.47
C GLU A 66 12.67 41.22 -9.59
N LYS A 67 11.71 41.99 -10.10
CA LYS A 67 10.33 42.02 -9.56
C LYS A 67 9.71 40.61 -9.58
N LEU A 68 8.84 40.33 -8.61
CA LEU A 68 8.04 39.10 -8.59
C LEU A 68 7.05 39.13 -9.76
N LYS A 69 7.10 38.06 -10.58
CA LYS A 69 6.25 37.83 -11.75
C LYS A 69 4.98 37.08 -11.32
N GLU A 70 3.95 37.07 -12.18
CA GLU A 70 2.74 36.28 -11.89
C GLU A 70 3.08 34.79 -11.70
N GLY A 71 2.36 34.13 -10.78
CA GLY A 71 2.68 32.75 -10.39
C GLY A 71 3.95 32.58 -9.54
N TYR A 72 4.48 33.65 -8.94
CA TYR A 72 5.53 33.55 -7.92
C TYR A 72 5.13 32.62 -6.76
N VAL A 73 6.13 32.08 -6.05
CA VAL A 73 5.94 31.15 -4.93
C VAL A 73 6.58 31.71 -3.67
N THR A 74 5.79 31.78 -2.59
CA THR A 74 6.26 32.03 -1.23
C THR A 74 6.45 30.71 -0.51
N MET A 75 7.65 30.49 0.06
CA MET A 75 7.99 29.28 0.82
C MET A 75 7.46 29.38 2.26
N LEU A 76 7.42 28.26 3.02
CA LEU A 76 6.97 28.25 4.42
C LEU A 76 7.85 29.08 5.37
N CYS A 77 9.01 29.53 4.91
CA CYS A 77 9.90 30.49 5.57
C CYS A 77 9.72 31.93 5.06
N ASN A 78 8.57 32.27 4.48
CA ASN A 78 8.16 33.59 3.96
C ASN A 78 9.00 34.18 2.79
N HIS A 79 10.17 33.63 2.49
CA HIS A 79 10.96 34.00 1.31
C HIS A 79 10.19 33.70 0.00
N SER A 80 10.17 34.67 -0.91
CA SER A 80 9.38 34.64 -2.15
C SER A 80 10.25 34.69 -3.40
N PHE A 81 9.87 33.93 -4.42
CA PHE A 81 10.69 33.68 -5.61
C PHE A 81 9.85 33.58 -6.89
N ASN A 82 10.43 33.98 -8.02
CA ASN A 82 9.91 33.66 -9.34
C ASN A 82 9.98 32.15 -9.58
N TYR A 83 8.93 31.57 -10.16
CA TYR A 83 8.75 30.11 -10.24
C TYR A 83 9.90 29.41 -10.96
N ILE A 84 10.30 29.90 -12.14
CA ILE A 84 11.31 29.24 -12.99
C ILE A 84 12.71 29.23 -12.32
N PRO A 85 13.24 30.35 -11.79
CA PRO A 85 14.47 30.32 -10.98
C PRO A 85 14.44 29.35 -9.80
N LEU A 86 13.36 29.32 -9.02
CA LEU A 86 13.21 28.41 -7.87
C LEU A 86 13.14 26.94 -8.30
N PHE A 87 12.42 26.65 -9.38
CA PHE A 87 12.35 25.30 -9.97
C PHE A 87 13.73 24.83 -10.45
N ASN A 88 14.50 25.70 -11.10
CA ASN A 88 15.84 25.37 -11.61
C ASN A 88 16.86 25.13 -10.49
N ASP A 89 16.87 25.93 -9.42
CA ASP A 89 17.70 25.69 -8.22
C ASP A 89 17.40 24.33 -7.61
N LEU A 90 16.11 24.03 -7.35
CA LEU A 90 15.68 22.74 -6.81
C LEU A 90 16.02 21.56 -7.74
N CYS A 91 16.01 21.77 -9.06
CA CYS A 91 16.45 20.78 -10.03
C CYS A 91 17.95 20.50 -9.96
N HIS A 92 18.78 21.52 -9.71
CA HIS A 92 20.21 21.36 -9.51
C HIS A 92 20.50 20.64 -8.18
N HIS A 93 19.92 21.17 -7.09
CA HIS A 93 20.02 20.64 -5.72
C HIS A 93 19.65 19.15 -5.61
N LYS A 94 18.62 18.68 -6.34
CA LYS A 94 18.21 17.27 -6.32
C LYS A 94 18.93 16.33 -7.29
N LYS A 95 19.75 16.85 -8.23
CA LYS A 95 20.51 16.01 -9.16
C LYS A 95 21.81 15.52 -8.54
N THR A 96 22.70 16.44 -8.17
CA THR A 96 24.03 16.11 -7.62
C THR A 96 24.66 17.34 -6.96
N LEU A 97 24.78 17.33 -5.64
CA LEU A 97 25.64 18.26 -4.90
C LEU A 97 26.51 17.49 -3.90
N TYR A 98 27.73 17.17 -4.34
CA TYR A 98 28.77 16.51 -3.54
C TYR A 98 29.28 17.38 -2.37
N LEU A 99 28.97 18.68 -2.38
CA LEU A 99 29.27 19.65 -1.32
C LEU A 99 28.19 19.74 -0.25
N GLU A 100 27.03 19.08 -0.41
CA GLU A 100 25.93 19.18 0.56
C GLU A 100 25.93 18.05 1.57
N THR A 101 26.23 18.39 2.82
CA THR A 101 26.19 17.48 3.98
C THR A 101 24.79 16.99 4.36
N GLN A 102 23.74 17.50 3.72
CA GLN A 102 22.35 17.27 4.12
C GLN A 102 21.45 16.91 2.94
N MET A 103 21.31 15.60 2.68
CA MET A 103 20.33 15.07 1.72
C MET A 103 18.89 15.52 2.08
N LEU A 104 18.07 15.70 1.04
CA LEU A 104 16.62 15.90 1.14
C LEU A 104 15.88 14.59 0.84
N LYS A 105 14.73 14.36 1.48
CA LYS A 105 13.83 13.27 1.06
C LYS A 105 13.17 13.61 -0.29
N THR A 106 12.62 12.59 -0.95
CA THR A 106 11.90 12.75 -2.23
C THR A 106 10.81 13.83 -2.15
N ASN A 107 10.07 13.89 -1.04
CA ASN A 107 8.99 14.86 -0.79
C ASN A 107 9.43 16.16 -0.09
N GLU A 108 10.72 16.40 0.13
CA GLU A 108 11.23 17.60 0.79
C GLU A 108 11.94 18.53 -0.20
N ILE A 109 11.69 19.83 -0.11
CA ILE A 109 12.46 20.86 -0.85
C ILE A 109 13.08 21.86 0.14
N ARG A 110 14.08 22.61 -0.31
CA ARG A 110 14.80 23.59 0.50
C ARG A 110 14.58 24.99 -0.03
N CYS A 111 14.47 25.99 0.84
CA CYS A 111 14.58 27.39 0.45
C CYS A 111 16.03 27.68 -0.02
N PRO A 112 16.25 28.24 -1.22
CA PRO A 112 17.61 28.56 -1.69
C PRO A 112 18.30 29.60 -0.81
N TYR A 113 17.55 30.60 -0.34
CA TYR A 113 18.05 31.70 0.48
C TYR A 113 18.40 31.27 1.91
N CYS A 114 17.41 30.95 2.76
CA CYS A 114 17.65 30.64 4.18
C CYS A 114 17.96 29.17 4.48
N ARG A 115 18.06 28.31 3.46
CA ARG A 115 18.34 26.86 3.57
C ARG A 115 17.36 26.03 4.44
N ASN A 116 16.23 26.61 4.88
CA ASN A 116 15.19 25.87 5.59
C ASN A 116 14.57 24.77 4.72
N LYS A 117 14.22 23.62 5.31
CA LYS A 117 13.58 22.49 4.65
C LYS A 117 12.07 22.50 4.86
N GLN A 118 11.30 22.12 3.85
CA GLN A 118 9.86 21.93 3.93
C GLN A 118 9.44 20.64 3.22
N SER A 119 8.44 19.95 3.77
CA SER A 119 7.84 18.71 3.23
C SER A 119 6.74 18.96 2.18
N VAL A 120 6.59 20.22 1.74
CA VAL A 120 5.64 20.68 0.73
C VAL A 120 6.40 20.98 -0.55
N LEU A 121 6.11 20.22 -1.61
CA LEU A 121 6.66 20.43 -2.95
C LEU A 121 6.11 21.72 -3.58
N LEU A 122 6.73 22.18 -4.67
CA LEU A 122 6.17 23.27 -5.48
C LEU A 122 4.80 22.84 -6.06
N PRO A 123 3.85 23.78 -6.20
CA PRO A 123 2.68 23.56 -7.05
C PRO A 123 3.12 23.35 -8.50
N TYR A 124 2.28 22.69 -9.28
CA TYR A 124 2.49 22.49 -10.72
C TYR A 124 1.54 23.37 -11.53
N TYR A 125 2.08 24.09 -12.52
CA TYR A 125 1.34 25.01 -13.38
C TYR A 125 1.66 24.68 -14.84
N GLU A 126 0.63 24.34 -15.63
CA GLU A 126 0.82 23.94 -17.04
C GLU A 126 1.21 25.12 -17.94
N CYS A 127 0.71 26.32 -17.63
CA CYS A 127 1.10 27.57 -18.28
C CYS A 127 2.57 27.98 -18.07
N MET A 128 3.29 27.41 -17.10
CA MET A 128 4.73 27.70 -16.87
C MET A 128 5.66 26.92 -17.82
N GLY A 129 5.13 26.01 -18.66
CA GLY A 129 5.92 25.24 -19.63
C GLY A 129 6.91 24.23 -19.02
N VAL A 130 6.96 24.09 -17.69
CA VAL A 130 7.89 23.18 -17.00
C VAL A 130 7.44 21.72 -17.03
N PRO A 131 8.37 20.75 -17.07
CA PRO A 131 8.03 19.33 -16.95
C PRO A 131 7.61 18.94 -15.53
N LYS A 132 6.81 17.87 -15.41
CA LYS A 132 6.41 17.24 -14.13
C LYS A 132 7.58 16.41 -13.58
N ILE A 133 8.38 16.98 -12.68
CA ILE A 133 9.54 16.32 -12.05
C ILE A 133 9.18 15.79 -10.65
N SER A 134 9.31 14.47 -10.50
CA SER A 134 9.04 13.75 -9.26
C SER A 134 9.91 14.26 -8.11
N GLY A 135 9.26 14.79 -7.07
CA GLY A 135 9.94 15.31 -5.89
C GLY A 135 10.36 16.78 -5.97
N ILE A 136 9.92 17.53 -6.98
CA ILE A 136 10.13 18.99 -7.07
C ILE A 136 8.79 19.72 -7.21
N ASN A 137 8.06 19.46 -8.31
CA ASN A 137 6.72 20.01 -8.56
C ASN A 137 5.64 18.92 -8.72
N TYR A 138 6.02 17.63 -8.67
CA TYR A 138 5.10 16.51 -8.80
C TYR A 138 5.35 15.43 -7.75
N ILE A 139 4.30 14.94 -7.09
CA ILE A 139 4.37 13.73 -6.26
C ILE A 139 4.01 12.53 -7.13
N LYS A 140 5.01 11.76 -7.58
CA LYS A 140 4.77 10.46 -8.20
C LYS A 140 4.22 9.50 -7.13
N ARG A 141 2.89 9.39 -7.06
CA ARG A 141 2.21 8.35 -6.24
C ARG A 141 2.62 6.99 -6.81
N VAL A 142 3.50 6.28 -6.09
CA VAL A 142 4.02 4.97 -6.53
C VAL A 142 2.96 3.91 -6.26
N GLY A 143 2.02 3.79 -7.21
CA GLY A 143 0.81 2.97 -7.10
C GLY A 143 -0.27 3.59 -6.21
N MET A 144 -1.52 3.21 -6.45
CA MET A 144 -2.60 3.43 -5.47
C MET A 144 -2.44 2.44 -4.31
N PHE A 145 -2.76 2.88 -3.10
CA PHE A 145 -2.67 2.06 -1.89
C PHE A 145 -3.90 1.14 -1.82
N VAL A 146 -3.74 -0.13 -2.20
CA VAL A 146 -4.84 -1.12 -2.25
C VAL A 146 -4.73 -2.06 -1.04
N GLY A 147 -5.14 -1.58 0.14
CA GLY A 147 -5.19 -2.39 1.35
C GLY A 147 -5.43 -1.60 2.64
N ASN A 148 -6.60 -1.79 3.24
CA ASN A 148 -7.03 -1.12 4.48
C ASN A 148 -6.09 -1.50 5.65
N CYS A 149 -5.56 -0.52 6.39
CA CYS A 149 -4.49 -0.75 7.37
C CYS A 149 -4.87 -0.31 8.80
N GLN A 150 -5.54 -1.19 9.56
CA GLN A 150 -5.98 -1.00 10.96
C GLN A 150 -4.85 -0.87 12.02
N TYR A 151 -3.59 -0.59 11.63
CA TYR A 151 -2.43 -0.75 12.52
C TYR A 151 -2.31 0.33 13.62
N ASP A 152 -2.59 1.60 13.31
CA ASP A 152 -2.29 2.70 14.22
C ASP A 152 -3.39 2.95 15.28
N GLU A 153 -4.64 2.57 15.03
CA GLU A 153 -5.68 2.53 16.09
C GLU A 153 -5.38 1.48 17.16
N LEU A 154 -4.86 0.31 16.76
CA LEU A 154 -4.40 -0.71 17.69
C LEU A 154 -3.27 -0.19 18.57
N LYS A 155 -2.32 0.54 17.98
CA LYS A 155 -1.15 1.09 18.69
C LYS A 155 -1.52 1.99 19.86
N ASN A 156 -2.56 2.83 19.70
CA ASN A 156 -3.04 3.73 20.76
C ASN A 156 -3.94 3.05 21.81
N LYS A 157 -4.40 1.81 21.58
CA LYS A 157 -5.11 0.99 22.59
C LYS A 157 -4.20 0.02 23.36
N ILE A 158 -2.95 -0.18 22.92
CA ILE A 158 -1.98 -1.07 23.59
C ILE A 158 -1.27 -0.32 24.73
N ILE A 159 -1.93 -0.24 25.90
CA ILE A 159 -1.34 0.32 27.14
C ILE A 159 -0.56 -0.75 27.95
N SER A 160 -0.69 -2.05 27.66
CA SER A 160 0.16 -3.08 28.27
C SER A 160 0.67 -4.13 27.27
N LYS A 161 1.93 -4.53 27.43
CA LYS A 161 2.58 -5.57 26.61
C LYS A 161 2.06 -7.00 26.91
N HIS A 162 1.36 -7.19 28.03
CA HIS A 162 0.94 -8.52 28.50
C HIS A 162 -0.30 -9.09 27.77
N TRP A 163 -1.12 -8.27 27.13
CA TRP A 163 -2.40 -8.70 26.55
C TRP A 163 -2.29 -9.33 25.14
N TYR A 164 -1.08 -9.56 24.64
CA TYR A 164 -0.83 -9.90 23.23
C TYR A 164 -0.97 -11.40 22.88
N SER A 165 -1.14 -12.29 23.86
CA SER A 165 -1.16 -13.75 23.65
C SER A 165 -2.54 -14.32 23.32
N SER A 166 -3.59 -13.83 23.99
CA SER A 166 -4.86 -14.58 24.14
C SER A 166 -6.00 -14.19 23.18
N LEU A 167 -5.83 -13.16 22.34
CA LEU A 167 -6.93 -12.54 21.58
C LEU A 167 -6.73 -12.54 20.05
N LYS A 168 -5.98 -13.52 19.54
CA LYS A 168 -5.54 -13.63 18.14
C LYS A 168 -6.64 -14.02 17.12
N THR A 169 -7.89 -14.18 17.55
CA THR A 169 -8.93 -14.94 16.81
C THR A 169 -10.34 -14.34 16.77
N LYS A 170 -10.63 -13.19 17.41
CA LYS A 170 -12.03 -12.69 17.58
C LYS A 170 -12.31 -11.21 17.22
N LEU A 171 -11.37 -10.49 16.59
CA LEU A 171 -11.54 -9.06 16.26
C LEU A 171 -11.06 -8.76 14.84
N PHE A 172 -11.87 -9.12 13.82
CA PHE A 172 -11.52 -8.93 12.41
C PHE A 172 -12.65 -8.46 11.48
N GLU A 173 -13.87 -8.22 11.98
CA GLU A 173 -15.05 -8.02 11.12
C GLU A 173 -15.46 -6.54 10.95
N ASP A 174 -15.27 -5.68 11.96
CA ASP A 174 -15.74 -4.27 11.92
C ASP A 174 -14.62 -3.22 12.05
N SER A 175 -14.14 -2.63 10.93
CA SER A 175 -13.46 -1.30 10.94
C SER A 175 -13.45 -0.64 9.54
N ASP A 176 -13.41 0.69 9.50
CA ASP A 176 -13.50 1.53 8.28
C ASP A 176 -12.37 1.28 7.26
N PRO A 177 -12.65 1.22 5.94
CA PRO A 177 -11.65 0.94 4.92
C PRO A 177 -10.60 2.05 4.65
N ASN A 178 -10.82 3.31 5.06
CA ASN A 178 -10.15 4.45 4.43
C ASN A 178 -8.81 4.94 5.03
N MET A 179 -8.20 4.26 6.01
CA MET A 179 -6.92 4.73 6.60
C MET A 179 -5.66 4.28 5.83
N ILE A 180 -4.78 5.26 5.55
CA ILE A 180 -3.50 5.11 4.85
C ILE A 180 -2.37 4.79 5.84
N CYS A 181 -1.48 3.86 5.50
CA CYS A 181 -0.30 3.53 6.32
C CYS A 181 0.90 4.44 6.01
N SER A 182 1.57 4.95 7.06
CA SER A 182 2.71 5.88 6.95
C SER A 182 4.05 5.25 6.56
N ASN A 183 4.18 3.92 6.49
CA ASN A 183 5.45 3.23 6.27
C ASN A 183 5.79 3.01 4.79
N ILE A 184 7.10 3.06 4.48
CA ILE A 184 7.66 2.96 3.12
C ILE A 184 7.02 1.82 2.32
N VAL A 185 6.45 2.21 1.17
CA VAL A 185 5.65 1.36 0.30
C VAL A 185 6.54 0.71 -0.75
N SER A 186 6.29 -0.57 -1.04
CA SER A 186 7.00 -1.32 -2.07
C SER A 186 6.06 -2.28 -2.81
N VAL A 187 6.16 -2.31 -4.12
CA VAL A 187 5.30 -3.15 -4.98
C VAL A 187 5.58 -4.65 -4.75
N LEU A 188 4.56 -5.50 -4.80
CA LEU A 188 4.73 -6.92 -5.18
C LEU A 188 4.76 -7.00 -6.72
N LYS A 189 5.61 -7.88 -7.27
CA LYS A 189 5.62 -8.14 -8.73
C LYS A 189 4.51 -9.11 -9.15
N GLU A 190 3.87 -9.72 -8.15
CA GLU A 190 2.95 -10.83 -8.33
C GLU A 190 1.48 -10.41 -8.49
N ASP A 191 1.15 -9.14 -8.18
CA ASP A 191 -0.20 -8.56 -8.27
C ASP A 191 -0.22 -7.05 -8.57
N ASP A 192 0.93 -6.46 -8.88
CA ASP A 192 1.20 -5.02 -9.08
C ASP A 192 0.69 -4.08 -7.97
N LYS A 193 0.42 -4.61 -6.77
CA LYS A 193 -0.09 -3.82 -5.64
C LYS A 193 1.02 -3.32 -4.73
N CYS A 194 0.74 -2.16 -4.17
CA CYS A 194 1.66 -1.39 -3.35
C CYS A 194 1.39 -1.59 -1.85
N TYR A 195 2.33 -2.23 -1.16
CA TYR A 195 2.22 -2.58 0.26
C TYR A 195 3.34 -1.93 1.08
N CYS A 196 3.05 -1.45 2.29
CA CYS A 196 4.11 -1.10 3.24
C CYS A 196 4.92 -2.34 3.65
N SER A 197 6.13 -2.14 4.19
CA SER A 197 7.07 -3.18 4.67
C SER A 197 6.42 -4.42 5.29
N ASP A 198 5.47 -4.20 6.21
CA ASP A 198 4.89 -5.26 7.04
C ASP A 198 3.70 -5.94 6.37
N HIS A 199 2.92 -5.17 5.58
CA HIS A 199 1.86 -5.74 4.75
C HIS A 199 2.41 -6.50 3.56
N LYS A 200 3.60 -6.15 3.04
CA LYS A 200 4.30 -6.92 1.99
C LYS A 200 4.52 -8.39 2.40
N LYS A 201 4.92 -8.62 3.65
CA LYS A 201 5.13 -9.98 4.21
C LYS A 201 3.81 -10.76 4.31
N LYS A 202 2.73 -10.11 4.77
CA LYS A 202 1.39 -10.71 4.86
C LYS A 202 0.82 -11.03 3.46
N ALA A 203 0.86 -10.07 2.54
CA ALA A 203 0.37 -10.22 1.16
C ALA A 203 1.08 -11.34 0.42
N LYS A 204 2.42 -11.39 0.47
CA LYS A 204 3.22 -12.47 -0.15
C LYS A 204 2.90 -13.85 0.45
N SER A 205 2.65 -13.94 1.76
CA SER A 205 2.20 -15.18 2.41
C SER A 205 0.81 -15.62 1.94
N LEU A 206 -0.16 -14.70 1.86
CA LEU A 206 -1.50 -14.97 1.34
C LEU A 206 -1.48 -15.39 -0.14
N PHE A 207 -0.67 -14.72 -0.96
CA PHE A 207 -0.49 -15.06 -2.38
C PHE A 207 -0.05 -16.52 -2.57
N TYR A 208 1.01 -16.96 -1.87
CA TYR A 208 1.46 -18.35 -1.96
C TYR A 208 0.45 -19.35 -1.35
N LYS A 209 -0.26 -18.98 -0.28
CA LYS A 209 -1.33 -19.81 0.30
C LYS A 209 -2.46 -20.05 -0.72
N ASN A 210 -2.87 -19.00 -1.43
CA ASN A 210 -3.92 -19.08 -2.45
C ASN A 210 -3.45 -19.85 -3.69
N LYS A 211 -2.22 -19.61 -4.17
CA LYS A 211 -1.62 -20.38 -5.27
C LYS A 211 -1.62 -21.89 -4.97
N LYS A 212 -1.18 -22.29 -3.77
CA LYS A 212 -1.17 -23.70 -3.32
C LYS A 212 -2.58 -24.29 -3.19
N TYR A 213 -3.58 -23.48 -2.88
CA TYR A 213 -5.00 -23.91 -2.86
C TYR A 213 -5.51 -24.19 -4.28
N GLU A 214 -5.27 -23.28 -5.24
CA GLU A 214 -5.68 -23.47 -6.63
C GLU A 214 -4.97 -24.65 -7.31
N GLU A 215 -3.67 -24.87 -7.03
CA GLU A 215 -2.93 -26.06 -7.47
C GLU A 215 -3.58 -27.35 -6.93
N LYS A 216 -3.94 -27.38 -5.64
CA LYS A 216 -4.63 -28.53 -5.03
C LYS A 216 -6.03 -28.76 -5.62
N LYS A 217 -6.77 -27.69 -5.92
CA LYS A 217 -8.11 -27.73 -6.53
C LYS A 217 -8.07 -28.31 -7.95
N LYS A 218 -7.09 -27.89 -8.76
CA LYS A 218 -6.86 -28.45 -10.12
C LYS A 218 -6.57 -29.95 -10.06
N LEU A 219 -5.70 -30.39 -9.14
CA LEU A 219 -5.39 -31.82 -8.94
C LEU A 219 -6.60 -32.64 -8.46
N GLN A 220 -7.55 -32.04 -7.74
CA GLN A 220 -8.79 -32.71 -7.34
C GLN A 220 -9.75 -32.88 -8.53
N ILE A 221 -9.90 -31.85 -9.37
CA ILE A 221 -10.73 -31.90 -10.58
C ILE A 221 -10.19 -32.94 -11.56
N GLN A 222 -8.88 -32.96 -11.80
CA GLN A 222 -8.23 -33.97 -12.65
C GLN A 222 -8.56 -35.40 -12.17
N LYS A 223 -8.38 -35.68 -10.88
CA LYS A 223 -8.67 -37.00 -10.28
C LYS A 223 -10.16 -37.37 -10.24
N GLN A 224 -11.07 -36.42 -10.50
CA GLN A 224 -12.49 -36.70 -10.69
C GLN A 224 -12.79 -37.05 -12.15
N ALA A 225 -12.22 -36.31 -13.11
CA ALA A 225 -12.34 -36.61 -14.54
C ALA A 225 -11.73 -37.98 -14.90
N GLU A 226 -10.54 -38.30 -14.37
CA GLU A 226 -9.90 -39.62 -14.54
C GLU A 226 -10.82 -40.76 -14.06
N LYS A 227 -11.52 -40.57 -12.94
CA LYS A 227 -12.47 -41.55 -12.41
C LYS A 227 -13.73 -41.68 -13.27
N GLN A 228 -14.29 -40.57 -13.74
CA GLN A 228 -15.47 -40.58 -14.61
C GLN A 228 -15.18 -41.31 -15.92
N ASN A 229 -14.05 -41.00 -16.57
CA ASN A 229 -13.60 -41.69 -17.78
C ASN A 229 -13.40 -43.20 -17.53
N SER A 230 -12.82 -43.60 -16.39
CA SER A 230 -12.67 -45.02 -16.04
C SER A 230 -14.00 -45.73 -15.76
N SER A 231 -15.01 -45.04 -15.24
CA SER A 231 -16.34 -45.61 -14.99
C SER A 231 -17.14 -45.81 -16.28
N GLN A 232 -16.99 -44.91 -17.25
CA GLN A 232 -17.76 -44.91 -18.50
C GLN A 232 -17.28 -45.98 -19.51
N LEU A 233 -16.14 -46.62 -19.25
CA LEU A 233 -15.62 -47.78 -20.00
C LEU A 233 -16.15 -49.14 -19.52
N TYR A 234 -16.85 -49.20 -18.38
CA TYR A 234 -17.30 -50.47 -17.76
C TYR A 234 -18.77 -50.83 -18.03
N SER A 235 -19.52 -50.01 -18.76
CA SER A 235 -20.95 -50.27 -19.04
C SER A 235 -21.20 -51.33 -20.12
N GLU A 236 -20.19 -51.73 -20.90
CA GLU A 236 -20.36 -52.63 -22.06
C GLU A 236 -19.57 -53.94 -21.97
N ASN A 237 -18.73 -54.14 -20.95
CA ASN A 237 -17.98 -55.39 -20.74
C ASN A 237 -17.96 -55.78 -19.26
N ILE A 238 -18.85 -56.71 -18.87
CA ILE A 238 -18.79 -57.36 -17.54
C ILE A 238 -17.67 -58.41 -17.59
N ILE A 239 -16.46 -58.01 -17.20
CA ILE A 239 -15.33 -58.92 -17.01
C ILE A 239 -15.60 -59.75 -15.75
N ILE A 240 -16.14 -60.95 -15.93
CA ILE A 240 -16.29 -61.95 -14.86
C ILE A 240 -14.89 -62.50 -14.54
N ASP A 241 -14.37 -62.20 -13.35
CA ASP A 241 -13.14 -62.84 -12.87
C ASP A 241 -13.43 -64.30 -12.52
N MET A 242 -12.95 -65.21 -13.37
CA MET A 242 -13.09 -66.66 -13.20
C MET A 242 -12.43 -67.20 -11.91
N ASN A 243 -11.66 -66.39 -11.19
CA ASN A 243 -11.01 -66.75 -9.93
C ASN A 243 -11.85 -66.43 -8.68
N LEU A 244 -13.08 -65.90 -8.85
CA LEU A 244 -13.99 -65.50 -7.76
C LEU A 244 -15.31 -66.28 -7.78
N CYS A 245 -16.07 -66.18 -6.68
CA CYS A 245 -17.32 -66.91 -6.52
C CYS A 245 -18.47 -66.25 -7.29
N ASN A 246 -19.09 -67.00 -8.22
CA ASN A 246 -20.12 -66.54 -9.16
C ASN A 246 -21.49 -66.19 -8.53
N VAL A 247 -21.57 -66.06 -7.20
CA VAL A 247 -22.82 -65.67 -6.50
C VAL A 247 -22.88 -64.17 -6.31
N ILE A 248 -23.90 -63.56 -6.89
CA ILE A 248 -24.26 -62.15 -6.65
C ILE A 248 -24.88 -62.01 -5.26
N LEU A 249 -24.43 -61.03 -4.48
CA LEU A 249 -24.93 -60.77 -3.14
C LEU A 249 -26.32 -60.12 -3.20
N VAL A 250 -27.33 -60.77 -2.61
CA VAL A 250 -28.73 -60.30 -2.64
C VAL A 250 -29.05 -59.21 -1.60
N SER A 251 -28.19 -59.02 -0.58
CA SER A 251 -28.43 -58.13 0.56
C SER A 251 -27.13 -57.53 1.14
N GLY A 252 -27.28 -56.53 2.02
CA GLY A 252 -26.17 -55.83 2.67
C GLY A 252 -25.54 -54.73 1.81
N LYS A 253 -24.44 -54.14 2.30
CA LYS A 253 -23.74 -53.00 1.68
C LYS A 253 -23.21 -53.26 0.27
N ASN A 254 -23.02 -54.54 -0.09
CA ASN A 254 -22.45 -54.98 -1.36
C ASN A 254 -23.50 -55.65 -2.26
N LYS A 255 -24.80 -55.35 -2.06
CA LYS A 255 -25.89 -55.90 -2.87
C LYS A 255 -25.65 -55.65 -4.37
N GLY A 256 -25.83 -56.67 -5.19
CA GLY A 256 -25.61 -56.61 -6.65
C GLY A 256 -24.17 -56.90 -7.09
N LEU A 257 -23.21 -57.04 -6.17
CA LEU A 257 -21.82 -57.38 -6.51
C LEU A 257 -21.56 -58.90 -6.40
N GLN A 258 -20.63 -59.39 -7.21
CA GLN A 258 -20.09 -60.75 -7.13
C GLN A 258 -19.38 -60.99 -5.78
N CYS A 259 -19.40 -62.24 -5.29
CA CYS A 259 -18.76 -62.59 -4.04
C CYS A 259 -17.23 -62.64 -4.18
N SER A 260 -16.54 -61.71 -3.51
CA SER A 260 -15.07 -61.56 -3.48
C SER A 260 -14.31 -62.67 -2.73
N GLN A 261 -14.89 -63.86 -2.61
CA GLN A 261 -14.27 -65.04 -2.01
C GLN A 261 -13.91 -66.03 -3.11
N LYS A 262 -12.75 -66.68 -2.99
CA LYS A 262 -12.32 -67.71 -3.96
C LYS A 262 -13.35 -68.84 -4.07
N PRO A 263 -13.56 -69.44 -5.26
CA PRO A 263 -14.40 -70.60 -5.43
C PRO A 263 -13.86 -71.80 -4.64
N TYR A 264 -14.75 -72.74 -4.33
CA TYR A 264 -14.45 -73.98 -3.59
C TYR A 264 -15.05 -75.20 -4.29
N SER A 265 -16.33 -75.14 -4.65
CA SER A 265 -17.01 -76.17 -5.45
C SER A 265 -18.20 -75.53 -6.18
N ASN A 266 -18.54 -76.03 -7.37
CA ASN A 266 -19.60 -75.52 -8.25
C ASN A 266 -19.55 -73.98 -8.43
N GLU A 267 -18.34 -73.44 -8.65
CA GLU A 267 -18.06 -71.99 -8.78
C GLU A 267 -18.44 -71.12 -7.56
N LYS A 268 -18.76 -71.77 -6.43
CA LYS A 268 -19.21 -71.14 -5.19
C LYS A 268 -18.13 -71.22 -4.13
N CYS A 269 -17.91 -70.13 -3.40
CA CYS A 269 -17.06 -70.15 -2.21
C CYS A 269 -17.69 -71.04 -1.13
N LYS A 270 -16.88 -71.54 -0.18
CA LYS A 270 -17.32 -72.49 0.86
C LYS A 270 -18.57 -72.04 1.62
N ARG A 271 -18.74 -70.74 1.86
CA ARG A 271 -19.97 -70.17 2.48
C ARG A 271 -21.21 -70.37 1.60
N HIS A 272 -21.14 -70.01 0.31
CA HIS A 272 -22.30 -70.09 -0.59
C HIS A 272 -22.59 -71.53 -1.03
N TYR A 273 -21.58 -72.38 -1.12
CA TYR A 273 -21.75 -73.82 -1.33
C TYR A 273 -22.50 -74.48 -0.17
N ASN A 274 -22.09 -74.22 1.07
CA ASN A 274 -22.77 -74.75 2.25
C ASN A 274 -24.19 -74.17 2.43
N LEU A 275 -24.41 -72.91 2.06
CA LEU A 275 -25.76 -72.31 2.06
C LEU A 275 -26.66 -72.96 1.01
N GLN A 276 -26.14 -73.26 -0.20
CA GLN A 276 -26.89 -74.02 -1.20
C GLN A 276 -27.30 -75.39 -0.66
N ILE A 277 -26.34 -76.16 -0.11
CA ILE A 277 -26.65 -77.49 0.45
C ILE A 277 -27.74 -77.38 1.51
N LYS A 278 -27.70 -76.36 2.39
CA LYS A 278 -28.78 -76.14 3.36
C LYS A 278 -30.13 -75.82 2.70
N THR A 279 -30.18 -74.98 1.67
CA THR A 279 -31.45 -74.69 0.98
C THR A 279 -31.98 -75.86 0.17
N ASP A 280 -31.10 -76.72 -0.37
CA ASP A 280 -31.51 -77.87 -1.16
C ASP A 280 -31.97 -79.03 -0.26
N LEU A 281 -31.36 -79.20 0.93
CA LEU A 281 -31.87 -80.08 1.99
C LEU A 281 -33.21 -79.62 2.57
N LEU A 282 -33.41 -78.30 2.76
CA LEU A 282 -34.66 -77.77 3.31
C LEU A 282 -35.86 -78.05 2.39
N LYS A 283 -35.70 -77.95 1.07
CA LYS A 283 -36.76 -78.32 0.10
C LYS A 283 -37.18 -79.79 0.25
N ILE A 284 -36.22 -80.69 0.45
CA ILE A 284 -36.48 -82.12 0.65
C ILE A 284 -37.29 -82.36 1.94
N THR A 285 -37.10 -81.55 2.99
CA THR A 285 -37.93 -81.61 4.21
C THR A 285 -39.26 -80.87 4.09
N GLU A 286 -39.37 -79.84 3.24
CA GLU A 286 -40.63 -79.11 3.02
C GLU A 286 -41.66 -79.93 2.22
N GLU A 287 -41.22 -80.97 1.50
CA GLU A 287 -42.09 -82.01 0.93
C GLU A 287 -42.63 -83.01 1.99
N VAL A 288 -42.12 -82.96 3.23
CA VAL A 288 -42.38 -83.97 4.28
C VAL A 288 -42.44 -83.37 5.70
N GLU A 289 -43.51 -82.62 6.05
CA GLU A 289 -44.11 -82.66 7.41
C GLU A 289 -45.46 -81.92 7.56
N VAL A 290 -46.06 -82.03 8.75
CA VAL A 290 -47.50 -81.82 9.05
C VAL A 290 -47.67 -80.77 10.19
N PRO A 291 -48.67 -79.87 10.17
CA PRO A 291 -48.67 -78.65 11.01
C PRO A 291 -49.07 -78.83 12.49
N VAL A 292 -48.36 -78.11 13.37
CA VAL A 292 -48.66 -77.83 14.79
C VAL A 292 -48.14 -76.40 15.13
N GLU A 293 -48.74 -75.66 16.07
CA GLU A 293 -48.59 -74.18 16.21
C GLU A 293 -48.13 -73.64 17.61
N VAL A 294 -47.84 -72.30 17.66
CA VAL A 294 -48.00 -71.29 18.78
C VAL A 294 -46.72 -70.46 19.20
N PRO A 295 -46.78 -69.11 19.50
CA PRO A 295 -45.62 -68.16 19.57
C PRO A 295 -45.57 -67.16 20.81
N VAL A 296 -44.77 -66.04 20.79
CA VAL A 296 -44.97 -64.63 21.38
C VAL A 296 -43.65 -63.76 21.59
N GLU A 297 -43.71 -62.45 21.97
CA GLU A 297 -42.75 -61.29 21.71
C GLU A 297 -42.17 -60.45 22.93
N VAL A 298 -41.50 -59.26 22.70
CA VAL A 298 -41.63 -57.87 23.37
C VAL A 298 -40.39 -56.85 23.22
N LYS A 299 -40.41 -55.56 23.72
CA LYS A 299 -39.67 -54.28 23.29
C LYS A 299 -39.15 -53.31 24.45
N VAL A 300 -38.48 -52.11 24.20
CA VAL A 300 -38.45 -50.77 25.00
C VAL A 300 -37.42 -49.62 24.50
N ASN A 301 -37.18 -48.43 25.18
CA ASN A 301 -37.01 -47.01 24.63
C ASN A 301 -36.21 -45.84 25.44
N SER A 302 -36.03 -44.55 24.92
CA SER A 302 -35.75 -43.14 25.52
C SER A 302 -34.29 -42.50 25.79
N ASN A 303 -33.89 -41.18 26.06
CA ASN A 303 -34.30 -39.71 25.88
C ASN A 303 -33.25 -38.54 26.33
N ASN A 304 -33.46 -37.20 26.01
CA ASN A 304 -33.01 -35.84 26.62
C ASN A 304 -31.58 -35.12 26.42
N GLN A 305 -31.20 -33.84 26.83
CA GLN A 305 -31.67 -32.38 26.60
C GLN A 305 -30.74 -31.16 27.17
N LEU A 306 -30.88 -29.85 26.71
CA LEU A 306 -30.55 -28.43 27.29
C LEU A 306 -29.12 -27.70 27.25
N ASN A 307 -28.82 -26.43 27.78
CA ASN A 307 -29.07 -24.98 27.33
C ASN A 307 -28.21 -23.80 28.07
N ILE A 308 -28.32 -22.44 27.74
CA ILE A 308 -28.02 -21.11 28.50
C ILE A 308 -26.57 -20.41 28.47
N SER A 309 -26.16 -19.07 28.62
CA SER A 309 -26.61 -17.59 28.54
C SER A 309 -25.45 -16.46 28.51
N ASP A 310 -25.65 -15.10 28.74
CA ASP A 310 -24.74 -13.92 28.31
C ASP A 310 -24.75 -12.50 29.10
N GLY A 311 -23.92 -11.43 28.79
CA GLY A 311 -24.16 -9.95 29.15
C GLY A 311 -23.08 -8.76 29.29
N ASN A 312 -23.49 -7.47 29.02
CA ASN A 312 -23.03 -6.07 29.47
C ASN A 312 -22.20 -4.98 28.62
N LYS A 313 -22.19 -3.67 29.04
CA LYS A 313 -21.92 -2.39 28.24
C LYS A 313 -21.03 -1.24 28.89
N TYR A 314 -20.56 -0.21 28.13
CA TYR A 314 -20.49 1.27 28.45
C TYR A 314 -19.87 2.20 27.30
N LYS A 315 -19.89 3.56 27.41
CA LYS A 315 -19.44 4.58 26.37
C LYS A 315 -18.81 5.89 26.94
N LYS A 316 -17.94 6.62 26.18
CA LYS A 316 -17.54 8.06 26.31
C LYS A 316 -17.07 8.70 24.97
N ASN A 317 -16.96 10.05 24.88
CA ASN A 317 -16.66 10.86 23.67
C ASN A 317 -15.19 11.37 23.56
N PRO A 318 -14.70 11.76 22.35
CA PRO A 318 -13.37 12.36 22.10
C PRO A 318 -13.34 13.91 22.04
N SER A 319 -12.15 14.50 21.81
CA SER A 319 -11.84 15.96 21.96
C SER A 319 -11.44 16.68 20.64
N LYS A 320 -11.35 18.01 20.69
CA LYS A 320 -11.05 18.92 19.56
C LYS A 320 -9.54 19.02 19.26
N PHE A 321 -9.06 18.63 18.07
CA PHE A 321 -7.70 18.98 17.59
C PHE A 321 -7.49 18.92 16.06
N MET A 322 -8.49 19.27 15.23
CA MET A 322 -8.41 19.16 13.76
C MET A 322 -9.03 20.38 13.05
N GLN A 323 -8.30 21.51 12.98
CA GLN A 323 -8.74 22.70 12.22
C GLN A 323 -7.64 23.43 11.41
N ASN A 324 -6.35 23.17 11.63
CA ASN A 324 -5.25 23.90 10.97
C ASN A 324 -4.78 23.26 9.64
N TYR A 325 -5.69 22.99 8.71
CA TYR A 325 -5.35 22.51 7.35
C TYR A 325 -5.96 23.32 6.20
N ILE A 326 -6.60 24.46 6.50
CA ILE A 326 -7.16 25.39 5.51
C ILE A 326 -6.54 26.76 5.76
N ASN A 327 -5.50 27.10 5.01
CA ASN A 327 -5.07 28.47 4.66
C ASN A 327 -3.81 28.45 3.76
N TYR A 328 -3.92 27.84 2.59
CA TYR A 328 -2.98 28.08 1.48
C TYR A 328 -3.64 29.04 0.49
N THR A 329 -3.57 30.34 0.78
CA THR A 329 -4.17 31.43 -0.01
C THR A 329 -3.37 31.74 -1.28
N THR A 330 -3.26 30.76 -2.18
CA THR A 330 -3.04 31.11 -3.59
C THR A 330 -4.28 31.86 -4.09
N LYS A 331 -4.10 33.06 -4.66
CA LYS A 331 -5.15 33.66 -5.50
C LYS A 331 -5.39 32.67 -6.65
N ASN A 332 -6.58 32.10 -6.75
CA ASN A 332 -6.82 30.86 -7.49
C ASN A 332 -6.31 30.95 -8.96
N PRO A 333 -5.22 30.25 -9.32
CA PRO A 333 -4.57 30.40 -10.62
C PRO A 333 -5.36 29.75 -11.78
N GLN A 334 -6.52 29.12 -11.51
CA GLN A 334 -7.42 28.59 -12.53
C GLN A 334 -7.97 29.65 -13.50
N ASN A 335 -7.82 30.94 -13.19
CA ASN A 335 -8.11 32.04 -14.12
C ASN A 335 -6.94 32.44 -15.03
N LEU A 336 -5.69 32.00 -14.74
CA LEU A 336 -4.52 32.32 -15.58
C LEU A 336 -4.48 31.51 -16.88
N CYS A 337 -5.07 30.31 -16.92
CA CYS A 337 -5.16 29.48 -18.12
C CYS A 337 -6.39 29.78 -19.00
N LYS A 338 -6.88 31.03 -19.00
CA LYS A 338 -8.09 31.46 -19.74
C LYS A 338 -7.89 32.67 -20.65
N ILE A 339 -6.64 33.01 -20.97
CA ILE A 339 -6.30 34.12 -21.88
C ILE A 339 -5.54 33.55 -23.08
N THR A 340 -6.30 33.18 -24.11
CA THR A 340 -5.88 32.89 -25.50
C THR A 340 -7.04 33.27 -26.41
#